data_AF-A0A832Z9Z1-F1
#
_entry.id   AF-A0A832Z9Z1-F1
#
_cell.length_a   1.000
_cell.length_b   1.000
_cell.length_c   1.000
_cell.angle_alpha   90.00
_cell.angle_beta   90.00
_cell.angle_gamma   90.00
#
_symmetry.space_group_name_H-M   'P 1'
#
loop_
_entity.id
_entity.type
_entity.pdbx_description
1 polymer ?
#
loop_
_entity_poly.entity_id
_entity_poly.type
_entity_poly.pdbx_seq_one_letter_code
_entity_poly.pdbx_strand_id
1 'polypeptide(L)' 'MGMFYRHVVRDTVRVPPNRLKGDIEKVVLEELKGTYEGTVDEDIGAIVAVI' A
#
# COMPACT_ATOMS: atom_id res chain seq x y z
N MET A 1 -6.05 23.50 -5.58
CA MET A 1 -5.00 22.92 -4.72
C MET A 1 -5.65 21.79 -3.94
N GLY A 2 -5.30 20.54 -4.17
CA GLY A 2 -5.84 19.41 -3.40
C GLY A 2 -5.27 19.38 -1.98
N MET A 3 -6.02 18.84 -1.04
CA MET A 3 -5.56 18.63 0.34
C MET A 3 -5.06 17.19 0.49
N PHE A 4 -3.87 17.04 1.07
CA PHE A 4 -3.23 15.73 1.27
C PHE A 4 -3.13 15.43 2.76
N TYR A 5 -3.37 14.18 3.12
CA TYR A 5 -3.29 13.68 4.48
C TYR A 5 -2.39 12.44 4.53
N ARG A 6 -1.69 12.25 5.64
CA ARG A 6 -0.93 11.03 5.91
C ARG A 6 -1.68 10.19 6.92
N HIS A 7 -2.05 8.98 6.51
CA HIS A 7 -2.67 7.97 7.37
C HIS A 7 -1.65 6.89 7.72
N VAL A 8 -1.77 6.33 8.92
CA VAL A 8 -1.01 5.14 9.34
C VAL A 8 -2.01 4.01 9.50
N VAL A 9 -1.86 2.96 8.69
CA VAL A 9 -2.79 1.83 8.62
C VAL A 9 -2.04 0.56 8.98
N ARG A 10 -2.72 -0.36 9.68
CA ARG A 10 -2.21 -1.70 9.96
C ARG A 10 -3.02 -2.69 9.15
N ASP A 11 -2.36 -3.47 8.31
CA ASP A 11 -3.00 -4.44 7.43
C ASP A 11 -2.23 -5.77 7.38
N THR A 12 -2.87 -6.83 6.88
CA THR A 12 -2.29 -8.15 6.65
C THR A 12 -2.12 -8.41 5.16
N VAL A 13 -0.87 -8.39 4.69
CA VAL A 13 -0.52 -8.58 3.28
C VAL A 13 -0.25 -10.04 2.97
N ARG A 14 -0.80 -10.55 1.87
CA ARG A 14 -0.48 -11.89 1.36
C ARG A 14 0.74 -11.79 0.44
N VAL A 15 1.85 -12.42 0.83
CA VAL A 15 3.05 -12.47 -0.01
C VAL A 15 3.11 -13.83 -0.72
N PRO A 16 3.14 -13.87 -2.08
CA PRO A 16 3.27 -15.12 -2.80
C PRO A 16 4.63 -15.79 -2.51
N PRO A 17 4.68 -17.12 -2.38
CA PRO A 17 5.87 -17.83 -1.92
C PRO A 17 7.09 -17.65 -2.83
N ASN A 18 6.87 -17.42 -4.13
CA ASN A 18 7.95 -17.16 -5.08
C ASN A 18 8.63 -15.79 -4.89
N ARG A 19 7.98 -14.84 -4.19
CA ARG A 19 8.53 -13.51 -3.87
C ARG A 19 9.11 -13.43 -2.46
N LEU A 20 9.08 -14.53 -1.69
CA LEU A 20 9.71 -14.59 -0.36
C LEU A 20 11.26 -14.58 -0.43
N LYS A 21 11.83 -14.85 -1.61
CA LYS A 21 13.28 -14.79 -1.81
C LYS A 21 13.69 -13.34 -2.13
N GLY A 22 14.19 -12.63 -1.13
CA GLY A 22 14.67 -11.26 -1.29
C GLY A 22 14.40 -10.40 -0.05
N ASP A 23 14.42 -9.09 -0.25
CA ASP A 23 14.08 -8.12 0.78
C ASP A 23 12.56 -8.08 0.98
N ILE A 24 12.10 -8.66 2.10
CA ILE A 24 10.66 -8.83 2.37
C ILE A 24 9.95 -7.49 2.51
N GLU A 25 10.62 -6.47 3.05
CA GLU A 25 10.05 -5.13 3.22
C GLU A 25 9.74 -4.51 1.87
N LYS A 26 10.69 -4.60 0.92
CA LYS A 26 10.47 -4.15 -0.46
C LYS A 26 9.31 -4.88 -1.13
N VAL A 27 9.24 -6.20 -1.00
CA VAL A 27 8.17 -6.99 -1.61
C VAL A 27 6.81 -6.62 -1.03
N VAL A 28 6.71 -6.50 0.30
CA VAL A 28 5.48 -6.09 0.97
C VAL A 28 5.06 -4.70 0.55
N LEU A 29 6.00 -3.75 0.43
CA LEU A 29 5.71 -2.41 -0.04
C LEU A 29 5.18 -2.41 -1.48
N GLU A 30 5.73 -3.21 -2.39
CA GLU A 30 5.21 -3.30 -3.76
C GLU A 30 3.80 -3.90 -3.82
N GLU A 31 3.51 -4.93 -3.02
CA GLU A 31 2.16 -5.51 -2.95
C GLU A 31 1.15 -4.51 -2.36
N LEU A 32 1.53 -3.75 -1.33
CA LEU A 32 0.70 -2.69 -0.74
C LEU A 32 0.43 -1.56 -1.74
N LYS A 33 1.47 -1.11 -2.47
CA LYS A 33 1.33 -0.11 -3.52
C LYS A 33 0.36 -0.55 -4.60
N GLY A 34 0.53 -1.77 -5.11
CA GLY A 34 -0.38 -2.33 -6.12
C GLY A 34 -1.81 -2.52 -5.62
N THR A 35 -2.01 -2.69 -4.32
CA THR A 35 -3.34 -2.86 -3.72
C THR A 35 -4.05 -1.53 -3.50
N TYR A 36 -3.34 -0.49 -3.06
CA TYR A 36 -3.95 0.75 -2.59
C TYR A 36 -3.74 1.96 -3.50
N GLU A 37 -2.60 2.11 -4.17
CA GLU A 37 -2.36 3.30 -5.00
C GLU A 37 -3.34 3.37 -6.17
N GLY A 38 -3.94 4.55 -6.36
CA GLY A 38 -4.96 4.79 -7.38
C GLY A 38 -6.36 4.30 -7.01
N THR A 39 -6.55 3.69 -5.83
CA THR A 39 -7.87 3.34 -5.31
C THR A 39 -8.54 4.53 -4.61
N VAL A 40 -9.85 4.44 -4.43
CA VAL A 40 -10.65 5.40 -3.66
C VAL A 40 -11.32 4.64 -2.54
N ASP A 41 -11.03 5.05 -1.31
CA ASP A 41 -11.66 4.56 -0.10
C ASP A 41 -12.75 5.54 0.36
N GLU A 42 -13.86 5.05 0.90
CA GLU A 42 -15.00 5.90 1.28
C GLU A 42 -14.70 6.80 2.50
N ASP A 43 -13.81 6.38 3.39
CA ASP A 43 -13.46 7.11 4.61
C ASP A 43 -12.20 7.98 4.43
N ILE A 44 -11.22 7.49 3.67
CA ILE A 44 -9.91 8.15 3.46
C ILE A 44 -9.89 9.00 2.19
N GLY A 45 -10.67 8.62 1.17
CA GLY A 45 -10.65 9.24 -0.15
C GLY A 45 -9.64 8.60 -1.10
N ALA A 46 -9.13 9.38 -2.06
CA ALA A 46 -8.22 8.89 -3.09
C ALA A 46 -6.81 8.63 -2.54
N ILE A 47 -6.35 7.38 -2.63
CA ILE A 47 -5.02 6.97 -2.18
C ILE A 47 -4.02 7.20 -3.32
N VAL A 48 -3.16 8.19 -3.14
CA VAL A 48 -2.19 8.61 -4.18
C VAL A 48 -0.82 7.98 -4.03
N ALA A 49 -0.43 7.57 -2.81
CA ALA A 49 0.88 7.01 -2.54
C ALA A 49 0.87 6.16 -1.27
N VAL A 50 1.62 5.05 -1.27
CA VAL A 50 2.00 4.27 -0.09
C VAL A 50 3.49 4.47 0.16
N ILE A 51 3.85 4.97 1.35
CA ILE A 51 5.22 5.38 1.71
C ILE A 51 5.75 4.67 2.95
#